data_AF-A0AAW4JWW7-F1
#
_entry.id   AF-A0AAW4JWW7-F1
#
_cell.length_a   1.000
_cell.length_b   1.000
_cell.length_c   1.000
_cell.angle_alpha   90.00
_cell.angle_beta   90.00
_cell.angle_gamma   90.00
#
_symmetry.space_group_name_H-M   'P 1'
#
loop_
_entity.id
_entity.type
_entity.pdbx_description
1 polymer ?
#
loop_
_entity_poly.entity_id
_entity_poly.type
_entity_poly.pdbx_seq_one_letter_code
_entity_poly.pdbx_strand_id
1 'polypeptide(L)'
;MTKRSKYLFVFLFLFFGIQTGIQAQLWIPPGRQYMHPTEPFTYDLGINKYQKDYYLYVAPTVNLNFGGDFGASLTLPLNFLIYDTEPKQENSKIGKLRSFDYNEKSDYLRLINNIWFGQYGKYTPGEITYSAYLGKLFDGYIGHGTIVNRYVNNQRLDVYNVGLQADINSDFGGVQVFSNSIYTREVSSARVYIRPFAVGYKLFDIVTGRSKFLTMMTIAQGNVADEAGRRKVYEEVGAEEKESYRALIEDQKTQQKKEEMIPADKKPEKPQNLKEIFNQDNWVNRFAIGYTTAFDTKAPSELKFDTTGKLKVDENDNPLVKSTERLSITGFDFEYKLLSAKYIELTPYYDINKIRQIENAKGTHYGAILRLGGKDIYVQIKPEYRNMTATYIPMYFDSFYELERFQSNLQSHIPQTKLEAAKLADPDGPKVKGHFTTVLFNFYRFAIESNYENYAGPNNSRVFLGVYIPIGSMFLINGYYMKKAFDQNKEAFKLDDRSQGALELAINLGLITIRLQNIRKWVYDTASSQYEAQDEQKILFSGGLSF
;
A
#
# COMPACT_ATOMS: atom_id res chain seq x y z
N MET A 1 65.59 -27.86 12.40
CA MET A 1 65.27 -26.69 11.55
C MET A 1 64.07 -25.96 12.12
N THR A 2 64.34 -24.81 12.69
CA THR A 2 63.43 -23.83 13.31
C THR A 2 62.92 -22.80 12.30
N LYS A 3 61.64 -22.39 12.41
CA LYS A 3 61.11 -21.00 12.26
C LYS A 3 59.58 -21.04 12.46
N ARG A 4 59.05 -20.56 13.60
CA ARG A 4 58.44 -19.22 13.86
C ARG A 4 57.34 -18.85 12.83
N SER A 5 56.04 -18.85 13.16
CA SER A 5 55.23 -17.94 14.02
C SER A 5 54.89 -16.57 13.39
N LYS A 6 53.60 -16.19 13.53
CA LYS A 6 52.90 -14.90 13.24
C LYS A 6 52.50 -14.75 11.76
N TYR A 7 51.24 -14.55 11.37
CA TYR A 7 50.27 -13.56 11.86
C TYR A 7 48.81 -14.04 11.79
N LEU A 8 48.10 -13.71 12.86
CA LEU A 8 46.65 -13.49 12.92
C LEU A 8 46.32 -12.30 11.99
N PHE A 9 45.52 -12.50 10.94
CA PHE A 9 44.81 -11.39 10.28
C PHE A 9 43.32 -11.66 10.35
N VAL A 10 42.75 -11.13 11.42
CA VAL A 10 41.37 -10.68 11.50
C VAL A 10 41.12 -9.76 10.28
N PHE A 11 40.29 -10.20 9.34
CA PHE A 11 39.63 -9.26 8.42
C PHE A 11 38.20 -9.06 8.91
N LEU A 12 38.12 -8.12 9.85
CA LEU A 12 36.92 -7.43 10.24
C LEU A 12 36.57 -6.48 9.09
N PHE A 13 35.90 -6.98 8.06
CA PHE A 13 35.22 -6.09 7.12
C PHE A 13 33.91 -5.63 7.76
N LEU A 14 34.04 -4.61 8.62
CA LEU A 14 32.99 -3.63 8.85
C LEU A 14 32.76 -2.89 7.53
N PHE A 15 32.00 -3.49 6.62
CA PHE A 15 31.26 -2.70 5.65
C PHE A 15 30.01 -2.18 6.36
N PHE A 16 30.12 -0.99 6.94
CA PHE A 16 28.97 -0.07 6.96
C PHE A 16 28.69 0.33 5.51
N GLY A 17 28.11 -0.60 4.76
CA GLY A 17 27.48 -0.28 3.48
C GLY A 17 26.17 0.42 3.80
N ILE A 18 26.17 1.74 3.66
CA ILE A 18 24.94 2.52 3.52
C ILE A 18 24.13 1.84 2.42
N GLN A 19 22.95 1.31 2.77
CA GLN A 19 22.08 0.67 1.79
C GLN A 19 21.55 1.73 0.83
N THR A 20 21.92 1.62 -0.43
CA THR A 20 21.40 2.47 -1.50
C THR A 20 20.01 1.97 -1.88
N GLY A 21 18.98 2.71 -1.45
CA GLY A 21 17.59 2.37 -1.68
C GLY A 21 17.15 2.74 -3.10
N ILE A 22 17.50 1.93 -4.10
CA ILE A 22 16.93 2.06 -5.46
C ILE A 22 15.93 0.91 -5.67
N GLN A 23 14.72 1.07 -5.15
CA GLN A 23 13.65 0.08 -5.28
C GLN A 23 12.60 0.57 -6.26
N ALA A 24 12.25 -0.25 -7.26
CA ALA A 24 10.99 -0.05 -7.94
C ALA A 24 9.90 -0.52 -6.97
N GLN A 25 8.97 0.36 -6.65
CA GLN A 25 7.84 0.04 -5.79
C GLN A 25 6.96 -0.96 -6.56
N LEU A 26 7.04 -2.26 -6.25
CA LEU A 26 6.13 -3.29 -6.80
C LEU A 26 5.13 -3.69 -5.73
N TRP A 27 5.60 -4.40 -4.71
CA TRP A 27 4.90 -4.57 -3.45
C TRP A 27 5.82 -4.04 -2.34
N ILE A 28 5.24 -3.44 -1.31
CA ILE A 28 5.99 -2.99 -0.14
C ILE A 28 5.22 -3.48 1.07
N PRO A 29 5.88 -4.14 2.04
CA PRO A 29 5.20 -4.53 3.26
C PRO A 29 4.64 -3.28 3.96
N PRO A 30 3.42 -3.35 4.53
CA PRO A 30 2.80 -2.23 5.23
C PRO A 30 3.78 -1.61 6.22
N GLY A 31 4.02 -0.29 6.18
CA GLY A 31 5.00 0.41 7.05
C GLY A 31 6.45 0.47 6.55
N ARG A 32 6.75 0.02 5.32
CA ARG A 32 8.02 0.35 4.63
C ARG A 32 7.85 1.23 3.40
N GLN A 33 6.66 1.79 3.22
CA GLN A 33 6.26 2.57 2.04
C GLN A 33 7.06 3.88 1.87
N TYR A 34 7.91 4.24 2.85
CA TYR A 34 8.58 5.54 2.97
C TYR A 34 10.10 5.45 3.12
N MET A 35 10.73 4.39 2.61
CA MET A 35 12.20 4.38 2.60
C MET A 35 12.70 5.50 1.68
N HIS A 36 13.23 6.55 2.31
CA HIS A 36 13.83 7.70 1.64
C HIS A 36 15.00 7.21 0.79
N PRO A 37 15.01 7.46 -0.53
CA PRO A 37 16.21 7.28 -1.31
C PRO A 37 17.28 8.17 -0.70
N THR A 38 18.37 7.56 -0.23
CA THR A 38 19.47 8.27 0.43
C THR A 38 20.23 9.18 -0.54
N GLU A 39 20.14 8.86 -1.84
CA GLU A 39 20.88 9.52 -2.91
C GLU A 39 20.02 10.60 -3.57
N PRO A 40 20.47 11.87 -3.61
CA PRO A 40 19.74 12.97 -4.24
C PRO A 40 19.46 12.76 -5.73
N PHE A 41 20.33 12.00 -6.41
CA PHE A 41 20.16 11.64 -7.81
C PHE A 41 20.25 10.12 -7.95
N THR A 42 19.25 9.53 -8.60
CA THR A 42 19.22 8.11 -8.96
C THR A 42 18.84 7.97 -10.42
N TYR A 43 19.17 6.86 -11.05
CA TYR A 43 18.81 6.61 -12.45
C TYR A 43 18.51 5.14 -12.67
N ASP A 44 17.64 4.88 -13.64
CA ASP A 44 17.45 3.57 -14.24
C ASP A 44 17.77 3.64 -15.73
N LEU A 45 18.64 2.77 -16.20
CA LEU A 45 18.99 2.63 -17.62
C LEU A 45 18.85 1.16 -18.02
N GLY A 46 18.20 0.84 -19.12
CA GLY A 46 18.03 -0.57 -19.46
C GLY A 46 17.27 -0.86 -20.75
N ILE A 47 16.90 -2.13 -20.90
CA ILE A 47 16.09 -2.61 -22.01
C ILE A 47 14.72 -2.98 -21.46
N ASN A 48 13.67 -2.49 -22.09
CA ASN A 48 12.28 -2.80 -21.82
C ASN A 48 11.69 -3.54 -23.03
N LYS A 49 11.13 -4.72 -22.80
CA LYS A 49 10.43 -5.52 -23.83
C LYS A 49 8.93 -5.45 -23.60
N TYR A 50 8.20 -5.09 -24.64
CA TYR A 50 6.74 -4.97 -24.62
C TYR A 50 6.15 -5.34 -25.98
N GLN A 51 5.12 -6.20 -26.03
CA GLN A 51 4.48 -6.67 -27.29
C GLN A 51 5.45 -7.12 -28.40
N LYS A 52 6.57 -7.75 -28.01
CA LYS A 52 7.72 -8.18 -28.86
C LYS A 52 8.68 -7.07 -29.26
N ASP A 53 8.34 -5.81 -29.07
CA ASP A 53 9.23 -4.68 -29.32
C ASP A 53 10.20 -4.47 -28.16
N TYR A 54 11.35 -3.89 -28.48
CA TYR A 54 12.38 -3.56 -27.50
C TYR A 54 12.60 -2.05 -27.49
N TYR A 55 12.63 -1.51 -26.28
CA TYR A 55 12.84 -0.10 -25.99
C TYR A 55 14.08 0.08 -25.12
N LEU A 56 14.88 1.10 -25.42
CA LEU A 56 15.84 1.66 -24.49
C LEU A 56 15.08 2.45 -23.44
N TYR A 57 15.14 2.01 -22.18
CA TYR A 57 14.54 2.66 -21.04
C TYR A 57 15.55 3.55 -20.34
N VAL A 58 15.21 4.82 -20.15
CA VAL A 58 16.03 5.82 -19.47
C VAL A 58 15.15 6.56 -18.47
N ALA A 59 15.45 6.50 -17.18
CA ALA A 59 14.67 7.16 -16.15
C ALA A 59 15.56 7.82 -15.08
N PRO A 60 16.12 9.02 -15.36
CA PRO A 60 16.75 9.83 -14.32
C PRO A 60 15.72 10.25 -13.28
N THR A 61 16.14 10.29 -12.03
CA THR A 61 15.31 10.58 -10.87
C THR A 61 16.02 11.54 -9.93
N VAL A 62 15.33 12.62 -9.56
CA VAL A 62 15.76 13.56 -8.54
C VAL A 62 14.97 13.29 -7.27
N ASN A 63 15.69 13.02 -6.18
CA ASN A 63 15.14 12.79 -4.85
C ASN A 63 15.39 14.02 -3.96
N LEU A 64 14.32 14.69 -3.59
CA LEU A 64 14.32 15.86 -2.73
C LEU A 64 13.95 15.41 -1.31
N ASN A 65 14.95 15.35 -0.43
CA ASN A 65 14.77 15.06 0.99
C ASN A 65 14.88 16.36 1.78
N PHE A 66 13.77 16.84 2.35
CA PHE A 66 13.71 18.13 3.04
C PHE A 66 13.92 18.02 4.56
N GLY A 67 14.38 16.85 5.03
CA GLY A 67 14.53 16.55 6.45
C GLY A 67 13.22 16.09 7.11
N GLY A 68 13.33 15.24 8.14
CA GLY A 68 12.18 14.64 8.81
C GLY A 68 11.37 13.71 7.89
N ASP A 69 10.05 13.77 8.00
CA ASP A 69 9.12 12.85 7.32
C ASP A 69 8.65 13.34 5.94
N PHE A 70 9.25 14.39 5.36
CA PHE A 70 8.83 14.96 4.06
C PHE A 70 9.86 14.72 2.95
N GLY A 71 9.40 14.24 1.80
CA GLY A 71 10.23 14.10 0.61
C GLY A 71 9.44 13.98 -0.69
N ALA A 72 10.15 14.10 -1.81
CA ALA A 72 9.60 13.92 -3.14
C ALA A 72 10.62 13.26 -4.07
N SER A 73 10.16 12.35 -4.92
CA SER A 73 10.93 11.77 -6.02
C SER A 73 10.28 12.16 -7.34
N LEU A 74 11.06 12.82 -8.20
CA LEU A 74 10.65 13.19 -9.55
C LEU A 74 11.45 12.36 -10.55
N THR A 75 10.78 11.60 -11.41
CA THR A 75 11.41 10.67 -12.36
C THR A 75 10.96 10.99 -13.77
N LEU A 76 11.87 11.03 -14.74
CA LEU A 76 11.52 11.20 -16.16
C LEU A 76 11.70 9.87 -16.92
N PRO A 77 10.70 8.98 -16.94
CA PRO A 77 10.84 7.68 -17.61
C PRO A 77 10.60 7.77 -19.12
N LEU A 78 11.62 7.46 -19.91
CA LEU A 78 11.59 7.52 -21.37
C LEU A 78 11.81 6.12 -21.94
N ASN A 79 10.96 5.71 -22.89
CA ASN A 79 11.10 4.46 -23.64
C ASN A 79 11.33 4.79 -25.11
N PHE A 80 12.57 4.65 -25.59
CA PHE A 80 12.91 4.86 -27.00
C PHE A 80 12.91 3.53 -27.74
N LEU A 81 12.13 3.40 -28.81
CA LEU A 81 12.10 2.17 -29.60
C LEU A 81 13.49 1.89 -30.19
N ILE A 82 14.06 0.73 -29.93
CA ILE A 82 15.37 0.32 -30.49
C ILE A 82 15.24 -0.84 -31.48
N TYR A 83 14.20 -1.66 -31.33
CA TYR A 83 13.92 -2.77 -32.22
C TYR A 83 12.41 -3.03 -32.28
N ASP A 84 11.89 -3.02 -33.51
CA ASP A 84 10.48 -3.24 -33.84
C ASP A 84 10.34 -4.63 -34.45
N THR A 85 9.52 -5.48 -33.84
CA THR A 85 9.31 -6.86 -34.27
C THR A 85 8.02 -6.96 -35.08
N GLU A 86 8.06 -7.64 -36.23
CA GLU A 86 6.87 -7.80 -37.07
C GLU A 86 5.68 -8.44 -36.30
N PRO A 87 4.44 -7.95 -36.51
CA PRO A 87 4.07 -6.87 -37.44
C PRO A 87 4.37 -5.47 -36.89
N LYS A 88 5.00 -4.63 -37.72
CA LYS A 88 5.36 -3.25 -37.32
C LYS A 88 4.13 -2.41 -37.00
N GLN A 89 4.21 -1.65 -35.91
CA GLN A 89 3.20 -0.65 -35.57
C GLN A 89 3.19 0.48 -36.62
N GLU A 90 2.01 1.05 -36.88
CA GLU A 90 1.87 2.16 -37.83
C GLU A 90 2.70 3.37 -37.36
N ASN A 91 3.49 3.95 -38.27
CA ASN A 91 4.43 5.06 -37.96
C ASN A 91 5.51 4.73 -36.92
N SER A 92 5.86 3.45 -36.76
CA SER A 92 6.97 3.02 -35.92
C SER A 92 8.33 3.32 -36.55
N LYS A 93 9.25 3.93 -35.77
CA LYS A 93 10.60 4.27 -36.21
C LYS A 93 11.57 4.12 -35.05
N ILE A 94 12.74 3.53 -35.29
CA ILE A 94 13.83 3.45 -34.31
C ILE A 94 14.15 4.86 -33.79
N GLY A 95 14.26 4.99 -32.47
CA GLY A 95 14.46 6.24 -31.73
C GLY A 95 13.17 6.98 -31.38
N LYS A 96 12.00 6.54 -31.88
CA LYS A 96 10.71 7.14 -31.51
C LYS A 96 10.42 6.86 -30.04
N LEU A 97 9.99 7.89 -29.30
CA LEU A 97 9.47 7.73 -27.95
C LEU A 97 8.16 6.94 -28.01
N ARG A 98 7.99 5.98 -27.10
CA ARG A 98 6.77 5.19 -26.97
C ARG A 98 5.58 6.10 -26.70
N SER A 99 4.63 6.14 -27.63
CA SER A 99 3.57 7.15 -27.67
C SER A 99 2.61 7.07 -26.49
N PHE A 100 2.18 5.85 -26.12
CA PHE A 100 1.23 5.64 -25.03
C PHE A 100 1.79 5.94 -23.63
N ASP A 101 3.08 6.26 -23.50
CA ASP A 101 3.60 6.75 -22.22
C ASP A 101 3.22 8.22 -21.96
N TYR A 102 2.78 8.96 -22.99
CA TYR A 102 2.61 10.42 -23.03
C TYR A 102 1.51 10.91 -24.01
N ASN A 103 0.49 10.09 -24.30
CA ASN A 103 -0.60 10.46 -25.22
C ASN A 103 -1.80 11.07 -24.48
N GLU A 104 -1.97 10.80 -23.18
CA GLU A 104 -3.03 11.40 -22.36
C GLU A 104 -2.53 12.55 -21.48
N LYS A 105 -3.42 13.48 -21.12
CA LYS A 105 -3.06 14.62 -20.26
C LYS A 105 -2.55 14.21 -18.88
N SER A 106 -3.07 13.11 -18.32
CA SER A 106 -2.64 12.60 -17.02
C SER A 106 -1.28 11.91 -17.08
N ASP A 107 -0.82 11.47 -18.26
CA ASP A 107 0.47 10.81 -18.45
C ASP A 107 1.66 11.69 -18.13
N TYR A 108 1.54 13.00 -18.37
CA TYR A 108 2.58 13.96 -18.01
C TYR A 108 2.81 14.02 -16.48
N LEU A 109 1.85 13.58 -15.66
CA LEU A 109 2.02 13.47 -14.21
C LEU A 109 2.92 12.30 -13.81
N ARG A 110 3.33 11.42 -14.74
CA ARG A 110 4.33 10.37 -14.52
C ARG A 110 5.68 10.90 -14.06
N LEU A 111 5.93 12.19 -14.26
CA LEU A 111 7.07 12.91 -13.67
C LEU A 111 7.06 12.86 -12.14
N ILE A 112 5.89 12.79 -11.53
CA ILE A 112 5.71 12.61 -10.10
C ILE A 112 5.79 11.10 -9.83
N ASN A 113 6.96 10.61 -9.42
CA ASN A 113 7.12 9.24 -8.99
C ASN A 113 6.42 9.05 -7.65
N ASN A 114 6.80 9.87 -6.67
CA ASN A 114 6.06 10.00 -5.42
C ASN A 114 6.35 11.34 -4.70
N ILE A 115 5.41 11.76 -3.87
CA ILE A 115 5.58 12.81 -2.86
C ILE A 115 5.01 12.22 -1.58
N TRP A 116 5.75 12.30 -0.49
CA TRP A 116 5.30 11.77 0.78
C TRP A 116 5.55 12.74 1.91
N PHE A 117 4.65 12.68 2.88
CA PHE A 117 4.73 13.34 4.15
C PHE A 117 4.28 12.34 5.22
N GLY A 118 5.05 12.16 6.29
CA GLY A 118 4.68 11.24 7.36
C GLY A 118 4.70 9.78 6.91
N GLN A 119 4.15 8.92 7.77
CA GLN A 119 3.98 7.51 7.50
C GLN A 119 2.51 7.15 7.60
N TYR A 120 1.93 6.63 6.50
CA TYR A 120 0.52 6.28 6.48
C TYR A 120 0.19 5.17 7.47
N GLY A 121 -0.90 5.40 8.20
CA GLY A 121 -1.35 4.50 9.26
C GLY A 121 -0.43 4.45 10.47
N LYS A 122 0.47 5.43 10.65
CA LYS A 122 1.23 5.58 11.90
C LYS A 122 0.35 6.24 12.96
N TYR A 123 0.40 5.72 14.19
CA TYR A 123 -0.26 6.34 15.34
C TYR A 123 0.69 6.41 16.53
N THR A 124 0.85 7.61 17.07
CA THR A 124 1.62 7.87 18.29
C THR A 124 0.65 8.34 19.38
N PRO A 125 0.46 7.58 20.48
CA PRO A 125 -0.43 7.99 21.56
C PRO A 125 0.02 9.31 22.19
N GLY A 126 -0.94 10.19 22.46
CA GLY A 126 -0.71 11.54 22.99
C GLY A 126 -0.38 12.59 21.92
N GLU A 127 -0.20 12.21 20.65
CA GLU A 127 0.15 13.10 19.56
C GLU A 127 -0.87 13.02 18.41
N ILE A 128 -0.92 14.07 17.59
CA ILE A 128 -1.62 14.04 16.31
C ILE A 128 -0.62 13.57 15.26
N THR A 129 -0.88 12.42 14.68
CA THR A 129 -0.13 11.85 13.57
C THR A 129 -0.85 12.16 12.27
N TYR A 130 -0.08 12.45 11.23
CA TYR A 130 -0.63 12.78 9.92
C TYR A 130 0.31 12.28 8.83
N SER A 131 -0.27 11.86 7.72
CA SER A 131 0.46 11.39 6.57
C SER A 131 -0.24 11.78 5.28
N ALA A 132 0.56 11.88 4.21
CA ALA A 132 0.08 11.96 2.85
C ALA A 132 1.08 11.27 1.93
N TYR A 133 0.58 10.47 1.01
CA TYR A 133 1.33 9.87 -0.07
C TYR A 133 0.63 10.20 -1.39
N LEU A 134 1.39 10.76 -2.32
CA LEU A 134 1.00 10.97 -3.70
C LEU A 134 1.91 10.14 -4.59
N GLY A 135 1.36 9.37 -5.53
CA GLY A 135 2.17 8.54 -6.43
C GLY A 135 1.40 7.36 -7.00
N LYS A 136 2.12 6.32 -7.40
CA LYS A 136 1.50 5.04 -7.79
C LYS A 136 1.00 4.31 -6.56
N LEU A 137 -0.27 3.92 -6.58
CA LEU A 137 -0.87 3.11 -5.52
C LEU A 137 -0.83 1.65 -5.97
N PHE A 138 -0.08 0.81 -5.25
CA PHE A 138 -0.02 -0.64 -5.47
C PHE A 138 -0.88 -1.43 -4.48
N ASP A 139 -1.31 -0.77 -3.40
CA ASP A 139 -2.12 -1.36 -2.35
C ASP A 139 -2.93 -0.27 -1.64
N GLY A 140 -3.86 0.37 -2.38
CA GLY A 140 -4.74 1.38 -1.83
C GLY A 140 -5.87 0.77 -0.98
N TYR A 141 -6.07 1.25 0.24
CA TYR A 141 -7.13 0.76 1.13
C TYR A 141 -7.66 1.85 2.06
N ILE A 142 -8.84 1.61 2.64
CA ILE A 142 -9.43 2.45 3.68
C ILE A 142 -10.13 1.59 4.75
N GLY A 143 -10.07 2.02 6.01
CA GLY A 143 -10.66 1.28 7.14
C GLY A 143 -10.21 -0.19 7.17
N HIS A 144 -11.15 -1.11 7.33
CA HIS A 144 -10.87 -2.55 7.29
C HIS A 144 -10.78 -3.13 5.87
N GLY A 145 -10.82 -2.31 4.81
CA GLY A 145 -10.74 -2.79 3.42
C GLY A 145 -12.02 -3.51 2.96
N THR A 146 -13.18 -3.14 3.49
CA THR A 146 -14.47 -3.76 3.11
C THR A 146 -15.10 -3.09 1.88
N ILE A 147 -14.72 -1.84 1.58
CA ILE A 147 -15.18 -1.05 0.42
C ILE A 147 -14.05 -0.82 -0.61
N VAL A 148 -12.92 -0.24 -0.18
CA VAL A 148 -11.72 -0.02 -1.00
C VAL A 148 -10.61 -0.90 -0.45
N ASN A 149 -10.08 -1.81 -1.26
CA ASN A 149 -9.04 -2.75 -0.82
C ASN A 149 -8.08 -3.13 -1.95
N ARG A 150 -6.77 -3.06 -1.70
CA ARG A 150 -5.74 -3.35 -2.69
C ARG A 150 -5.89 -2.60 -4.01
N TYR A 151 -6.45 -1.39 -3.98
CA TYR A 151 -6.67 -0.61 -5.19
C TYR A 151 -5.35 -0.33 -5.91
N VAL A 152 -5.33 -0.56 -7.22
CA VAL A 152 -4.17 -0.25 -8.07
C VAL A 152 -4.61 0.73 -9.14
N ASN A 153 -4.06 1.93 -9.12
CA ASN A 153 -4.50 3.03 -9.98
C ASN A 153 -3.82 3.08 -11.36
N ASN A 154 -2.77 2.28 -11.57
CA ASN A 154 -1.99 2.22 -12.81
C ASN A 154 -1.90 0.77 -13.34
N GLN A 155 -3.05 0.09 -13.46
CA GLN A 155 -3.10 -1.26 -14.04
C GLN A 155 -3.08 -1.27 -15.57
N ARG A 156 -3.76 -0.28 -16.16
CA ARG A 156 -3.79 -0.12 -17.61
C ARG A 156 -2.52 0.58 -18.08
N LEU A 157 -2.13 0.29 -19.32
CA LEU A 157 -0.94 0.87 -19.95
C LEU A 157 -1.19 2.26 -20.56
N ASP A 158 -2.44 2.52 -20.93
CA ASP A 158 -2.94 3.69 -21.66
C ASP A 158 -3.16 4.94 -20.81
N VAL A 159 -3.16 4.82 -19.49
CA VAL A 159 -3.41 5.94 -18.57
C VAL A 159 -2.49 5.88 -17.37
N TYR A 160 -1.84 7.00 -17.07
CA TYR A 160 -1.17 7.22 -15.79
C TYR A 160 -2.04 7.98 -14.78
N ASN A 161 -2.07 7.49 -13.54
CA ASN A 161 -2.72 8.17 -12.43
C ASN A 161 -1.77 8.40 -11.25
N VAL A 162 -1.67 9.63 -10.77
CA VAL A 162 -1.03 9.94 -9.47
C VAL A 162 -2.11 9.87 -8.41
N GLY A 163 -2.16 8.79 -7.64
CA GLY A 163 -3.13 8.59 -6.57
C GLY A 163 -2.73 9.33 -5.30
N LEU A 164 -3.70 9.50 -4.40
CA LEU A 164 -3.54 10.11 -3.09
C LEU A 164 -4.00 9.12 -2.02
N GLN A 165 -3.21 8.95 -0.98
CA GLN A 165 -3.60 8.28 0.25
C GLN A 165 -3.10 9.12 1.43
N ALA A 166 -3.99 9.53 2.32
CA ALA A 166 -3.65 10.42 3.43
C ALA A 166 -4.46 10.07 4.68
N ASP A 167 -3.88 10.29 5.85
CA ASP A 167 -4.58 10.09 7.11
C ASP A 167 -4.16 11.10 8.16
N ILE A 168 -5.06 11.32 9.12
CA ILE A 168 -4.83 12.08 10.33
C ILE A 168 -5.40 11.26 11.48
N ASN A 169 -4.66 11.16 12.58
CA ASN A 169 -5.03 10.33 13.71
C ASN A 169 -4.60 10.97 15.02
N SER A 170 -5.44 10.86 16.03
CA SER A 170 -5.28 11.44 17.37
C SER A 170 -5.83 10.46 18.40
N ASP A 171 -5.72 10.70 19.70
CA ASP A 171 -6.34 9.84 20.72
C ASP A 171 -7.87 9.76 20.63
N PHE A 172 -8.53 10.75 20.02
CA PHE A 172 -9.99 10.89 20.02
C PHE A 172 -10.66 10.35 18.77
N GLY A 173 -9.90 10.08 17.72
CA GLY A 173 -10.40 9.68 16.41
C GLY A 173 -9.45 10.09 15.30
N GLY A 174 -9.90 9.93 14.06
CA GLY A 174 -9.10 10.25 12.90
C GLY A 174 -9.90 10.28 11.60
N VAL A 175 -9.17 10.63 10.54
CA VAL A 175 -9.68 10.78 9.18
C VAL A 175 -8.75 10.04 8.24
N GLN A 176 -9.31 9.32 7.28
CA GLN A 176 -8.57 8.71 6.17
C GLN A 176 -9.16 9.19 4.86
N VAL A 177 -8.30 9.44 3.88
CA VAL A 177 -8.65 9.91 2.55
C VAL A 177 -7.90 9.07 1.52
N PHE A 178 -8.60 8.74 0.44
CA PHE A 178 -8.07 8.01 -0.70
C PHE A 178 -8.62 8.63 -1.99
N SER A 179 -7.79 8.72 -3.03
CA SER A 179 -8.19 9.06 -4.40
C SER A 179 -7.34 8.28 -5.40
N ASN A 180 -7.96 7.72 -6.45
CA ASN A 180 -7.21 7.01 -7.49
C ASN A 180 -6.27 7.92 -8.28
N SER A 181 -6.67 9.18 -8.46
CA SER A 181 -5.92 10.20 -9.20
C SER A 181 -6.15 11.58 -8.58
N ILE A 182 -5.13 12.42 -8.51
CA ILE A 182 -5.25 13.84 -8.15
C ILE A 182 -5.80 14.68 -9.31
N TYR A 183 -5.73 14.16 -10.54
CA TYR A 183 -6.19 14.82 -11.76
C TYR A 183 -7.66 14.50 -12.04
N THR A 184 -7.98 13.23 -12.31
CA THR A 184 -9.35 12.83 -12.69
C THR A 184 -10.30 12.74 -11.50
N ARG A 185 -9.78 12.34 -10.32
CA ARG A 185 -10.51 12.19 -9.05
C ARG A 185 -11.80 11.37 -9.19
N GLU A 186 -11.77 10.38 -10.07
CA GLU A 186 -12.96 9.62 -10.41
C GLU A 186 -13.38 8.75 -9.25
N VAL A 187 -12.45 7.97 -8.69
CA VAL A 187 -12.66 7.12 -7.53
C VAL A 187 -12.03 7.79 -6.31
N SER A 188 -12.86 8.15 -5.33
CA SER A 188 -12.42 8.75 -4.07
C SER A 188 -13.11 8.08 -2.89
N SER A 189 -12.43 8.05 -1.74
CA SER A 189 -13.01 7.59 -0.49
C SER A 189 -12.53 8.43 0.70
N ALA A 190 -13.40 8.56 1.70
CA ALA A 190 -13.08 9.18 2.97
C ALA A 190 -13.70 8.36 4.10
N ARG A 191 -12.97 8.21 5.21
CA ARG A 191 -13.44 7.61 6.45
C ARG A 191 -13.17 8.58 7.58
N VAL A 192 -14.16 8.76 8.45
CA VAL A 192 -14.00 9.48 9.72
C VAL A 192 -14.38 8.51 10.82
N TYR A 193 -13.59 8.47 11.88
CA TYR A 193 -13.88 7.63 13.04
C TYR A 193 -13.60 8.38 14.33
N ILE A 194 -14.29 7.96 15.38
CA ILE A 194 -14.14 8.51 16.72
C ILE A 194 -13.93 7.40 17.74
N ARG A 195 -13.27 7.74 18.85
CA ARG A 195 -13.16 6.91 20.04
C ARG A 195 -14.06 7.52 21.12
N PRO A 196 -15.34 7.10 21.20
CA PRO A 196 -16.37 7.85 21.94
C PRO A 196 -16.09 7.93 23.44
N PHE A 197 -15.50 6.89 24.03
CA PHE A 197 -15.11 6.95 25.44
C PHE A 197 -14.01 8.01 25.65
N ALA A 198 -12.98 8.06 24.81
CA ALA A 198 -11.92 9.08 24.90
C ALA A 198 -12.45 10.50 24.85
N VAL A 199 -13.39 10.75 23.94
CA VAL A 199 -14.08 12.05 23.82
C VAL A 199 -14.89 12.34 25.08
N GLY A 200 -15.73 11.39 25.53
CA GLY A 200 -16.59 11.56 26.70
C GLY A 200 -15.81 11.82 27.99
N TYR A 201 -14.73 11.08 28.23
CA TYR A 201 -13.86 11.27 29.40
C TYR A 201 -13.23 12.66 29.42
N LYS A 202 -12.69 13.14 28.30
CA LYS A 202 -12.11 14.48 28.21
C LYS A 202 -13.14 15.59 28.44
N LEU A 203 -14.36 15.44 27.92
CA LEU A 203 -15.44 16.41 28.17
C LEU A 203 -15.82 16.45 29.65
N PHE A 204 -15.91 15.29 30.31
CA PHE A 204 -16.18 15.22 31.76
C PHE A 204 -15.09 15.89 32.59
N ASP A 205 -13.82 15.71 32.23
CA ASP A 205 -12.69 16.36 32.92
C ASP A 205 -12.74 17.89 32.79
N ILE A 206 -13.09 18.40 31.61
CA ILE A 206 -13.25 19.85 31.36
C ILE A 206 -14.38 20.41 32.23
N VAL A 207 -15.54 19.74 32.26
CA VAL A 207 -16.73 20.21 33.00
C VAL A 207 -16.53 20.15 34.51
N THR A 208 -15.82 19.14 35.02
CA THR A 208 -15.64 18.95 36.47
C THR A 208 -14.45 19.70 37.07
N GLY A 209 -13.65 20.40 36.25
CA GLY A 209 -12.51 21.20 36.72
C GLY A 209 -11.38 20.37 37.35
N ARG A 210 -11.39 19.03 37.18
CA ARG A 210 -10.42 18.09 37.77
C ARG A 210 -9.07 18.07 37.05
N SER A 211 -8.59 19.22 36.56
CA SER A 211 -7.41 19.31 35.69
C SER A 211 -6.13 18.73 36.31
N LYS A 212 -6.03 18.68 37.65
CA LYS A 212 -4.84 18.23 38.40
C LYS A 212 -4.90 16.80 38.97
N PHE A 213 -6.07 16.25 39.27
CA PHE A 213 -6.16 14.90 39.86
C PHE A 213 -5.93 13.80 38.79
N LEU A 214 -6.21 14.13 37.53
CA LEU A 214 -6.01 13.25 36.37
C LEU A 214 -4.77 13.59 35.51
N THR A 215 -3.99 14.64 35.79
CA THR A 215 -2.65 14.77 35.18
C THR A 215 -1.68 13.69 35.68
N MET A 216 -2.05 12.96 36.75
CA MET A 216 -1.33 11.78 37.25
C MET A 216 -1.91 10.46 36.68
N MET A 217 -3.14 10.51 36.15
CA MET A 217 -3.64 9.61 35.10
C MET A 217 -3.50 10.30 33.73
N THR A 218 -2.43 11.09 33.55
CA THR A 218 -1.93 11.41 32.20
C THR A 218 -1.98 10.12 31.44
N ILE A 219 -2.75 10.09 30.35
CA ILE A 219 -2.49 9.31 29.13
C ILE A 219 -1.41 8.27 29.43
N ALA A 220 -1.80 7.21 30.15
CA ALA A 220 -0.81 6.36 30.79
C ALA A 220 -0.11 5.67 29.63
N GLN A 221 1.18 6.03 29.47
CA GLN A 221 2.03 5.68 28.34
C GLN A 221 1.85 4.20 28.02
N GLY A 222 1.07 4.00 26.98
CA GLY A 222 0.62 2.73 26.53
C GLY A 222 1.11 2.53 25.13
N ASN A 223 1.69 1.37 24.84
CA ASN A 223 2.12 1.03 23.50
C ASN A 223 0.89 0.75 22.64
N VAL A 224 0.36 1.79 22.01
CA VAL A 224 -0.83 1.67 21.16
C VAL A 224 -0.45 1.22 19.76
N ALA A 225 -1.25 0.27 19.26
CA ALA A 225 -1.42 -0.09 17.85
C ALA A 225 -2.84 0.30 17.54
N ASP A 226 -3.03 0.76 16.33
CA ASP A 226 -4.27 1.36 15.92
C ASP A 226 -5.05 0.50 14.92
N GLU A 227 -6.31 0.93 14.75
CA GLU A 227 -7.56 0.31 14.27
C GLU A 227 -7.61 -0.29 12.84
N ALA A 228 -6.55 -0.93 12.37
CA ALA A 228 -6.61 -1.73 11.13
C ALA A 228 -5.54 -2.84 11.09
N GLY A 229 -4.91 -3.17 12.23
CA GLY A 229 -3.63 -3.89 12.26
C GLY A 229 -2.46 -2.96 11.94
N ARG A 230 -2.52 -1.70 12.39
CA ARG A 230 -1.54 -0.63 12.14
C ARG A 230 -0.31 -0.79 13.05
N ARG A 231 0.88 -0.40 12.56
CA ARG A 231 2.16 -0.57 13.28
C ARG A 231 2.28 0.35 14.50
N LYS A 232 2.81 -0.18 15.61
CA LYS A 232 3.09 0.57 16.88
C LYS A 232 4.41 1.32 16.81
N VAL A 233 4.45 2.51 17.41
CA VAL A 233 5.57 3.47 17.40
C VAL A 233 6.69 3.18 18.41
N TYR A 234 6.58 2.19 19.30
CA TYR A 234 7.75 1.90 20.13
C TYR A 234 8.81 1.19 19.28
N GLU A 235 9.80 2.00 18.88
CA GLU A 235 11.08 1.71 18.21
C GLU A 235 11.13 1.85 16.67
N GLU A 236 10.20 2.52 15.98
CA GLU A 236 10.30 2.69 14.52
C GLU A 236 11.33 3.74 14.05
N VAL A 237 12.01 4.43 14.95
CA VAL A 237 13.17 5.23 14.59
C VAL A 237 14.41 4.50 15.08
N GLY A 238 15.26 4.06 14.16
CA GLY A 238 16.67 3.77 14.45
C GLY A 238 17.46 5.02 14.87
N ALA A 239 16.80 6.01 15.48
CA ALA A 239 17.45 7.01 16.29
C ALA A 239 17.60 6.36 17.67
N GLU A 240 18.78 5.81 17.92
CA GLU A 240 19.33 5.97 19.26
C GLU A 240 19.32 7.47 19.54
N GLU A 241 18.23 8.02 20.10
CA GLU A 241 18.35 9.22 20.91
C GLU A 241 19.19 8.80 22.12
N LYS A 242 20.51 8.82 21.93
CA LYS A 242 21.41 9.12 23.01
C LYS A 242 21.06 10.54 23.41
N GLU A 243 20.10 10.69 24.33
CA GLU A 243 19.90 11.94 25.04
C GLU A 243 21.25 12.28 25.69
N SER A 244 22.04 13.10 25.00
CA SER A 244 23.23 13.71 25.56
C SER A 244 22.91 15.15 25.85
N TYR A 245 22.86 15.51 27.13
CA TYR A 245 22.74 16.90 27.53
C TYR A 245 24.13 17.53 27.60
N ARG A 246 24.23 18.81 27.20
CA ARG A 246 25.47 19.58 27.35
C ARG A 246 25.58 20.03 28.80
N ALA A 247 26.65 19.62 29.46
CA ALA A 247 26.99 20.08 30.80
C ALA A 247 28.30 20.86 30.74
N LEU A 248 28.34 22.02 31.42
CA LEU A 248 29.58 22.75 31.68
C LEU A 248 30.26 22.06 32.86
N ILE A 249 31.34 21.33 32.60
CA ILE A 249 32.14 20.66 33.63
C ILE A 249 33.36 21.54 33.90
N GLU A 250 33.62 21.82 35.17
CA GLU A 250 34.76 22.61 35.62
C GLU A 250 35.96 21.70 35.88
N ASP A 251 37.04 21.90 35.14
CA ASP A 251 38.27 21.11 35.29
C ASP A 251 38.95 21.46 36.63
N GLN A 252 38.98 20.51 37.55
CA GLN A 252 39.47 20.71 38.93
C GLN A 252 40.95 21.12 39.02
N LYS A 253 41.73 21.02 37.94
CA LYS A 253 43.14 21.47 37.94
C LYS A 253 43.35 22.86 37.36
N THR A 254 42.44 23.37 36.53
CA THR A 254 42.64 24.62 35.78
C THR A 254 41.53 25.66 35.95
N GLN A 255 40.44 25.33 36.66
CA GLN A 255 39.26 26.19 36.89
C GLN A 255 38.62 26.77 35.62
N GLN A 256 38.87 26.16 34.45
CA GLN A 256 38.22 26.54 33.21
C GLN A 256 37.01 25.65 32.95
N LYS A 257 35.89 26.28 32.58
CA LYS A 257 34.64 25.58 32.24
C LYS A 257 34.73 25.07 30.80
N LYS A 258 34.58 23.76 30.62
CA LYS A 258 34.57 23.12 29.30
C LYS A 258 33.21 22.45 29.08
N GLU A 259 32.62 22.67 27.91
CA GLU A 259 31.40 21.98 27.51
C GLU A 259 31.72 20.54 27.10
N GLU A 260 31.13 19.56 27.78
CA GLU A 260 31.20 18.14 27.40
C GLU A 260 29.80 17.55 27.24
N MET A 261 29.66 16.62 26.29
CA MET A 261 28.44 15.84 26.07
C MET A 261 28.49 14.57 26.93
N ILE A 262 27.56 14.43 27.87
CA ILE A 262 27.42 13.24 28.70
C ILE A 262 26.29 12.37 28.12
N PRO A 263 26.54 11.09 27.75
CA PRO A 263 25.47 10.18 27.33
C PRO A 263 24.59 9.78 28.53
N ALA A 264 23.26 9.87 28.39
CA ALA A 264 22.32 9.39 29.40
C ALA A 264 22.42 7.85 29.54
N ASP A 265 22.96 7.38 30.67
CA ASP A 265 22.96 5.95 30.99
C ASP A 265 21.52 5.42 31.11
N LYS A 266 21.29 4.25 30.50
CA LYS A 266 20.01 3.52 30.55
C LYS A 266 19.53 3.40 32.00
N LYS A 267 18.37 3.99 32.31
CA LYS A 267 17.70 3.81 33.61
C LYS A 267 17.55 2.30 33.90
N PRO A 268 17.83 1.84 35.13
CA PRO A 268 17.71 0.43 35.48
C PRO A 268 16.25 -0.05 35.33
N GLU A 269 16.05 -1.17 34.63
CA GLU A 269 14.74 -1.79 34.46
C GLU A 269 14.19 -2.23 35.83
N LYS A 270 13.06 -1.64 36.23
CA LYS A 270 12.31 -2.09 37.40
C LYS A 270 11.67 -3.46 37.13
N PRO A 271 11.50 -4.33 38.15
CA PRO A 271 10.85 -5.62 37.97
C PRO A 271 9.44 -5.45 37.41
N GLN A 272 9.20 -6.01 36.23
CA GLN A 272 7.98 -5.83 35.46
C GLN A 272 6.79 -6.53 36.13
N ASN A 273 5.73 -5.78 36.43
CA ASN A 273 4.51 -6.34 37.00
C ASN A 273 3.69 -7.05 35.90
N LEU A 274 2.94 -8.10 36.25
CA LEU A 274 2.02 -8.79 35.33
C LEU A 274 0.99 -7.84 34.66
N LYS A 275 0.66 -6.72 35.31
CA LYS A 275 -0.18 -5.63 34.77
C LYS A 275 0.51 -4.74 33.73
N GLU A 276 1.84 -4.79 33.58
CA GLU A 276 2.58 -4.07 32.53
C GLU A 276 2.74 -4.94 31.28
N ILE A 277 2.66 -6.27 31.44
CA ILE A 277 2.66 -7.27 30.36
C ILE A 277 1.31 -7.32 29.65
N PHE A 278 0.23 -7.30 30.43
CA PHE A 278 -1.15 -7.25 29.96
C PHE A 278 -1.70 -5.86 30.24
N ASN A 279 -2.25 -5.18 29.21
CA ASN A 279 -2.95 -3.90 29.34
C ASN A 279 -2.06 -2.65 29.15
N GLN A 280 -1.33 -2.59 28.03
CA GLN A 280 -0.60 -1.38 27.66
C GLN A 280 -1.54 -0.22 27.29
N ASP A 281 -2.72 -0.49 26.70
CA ASP A 281 -3.61 0.59 26.24
C ASP A 281 -4.66 0.99 27.28
N ASN A 282 -4.91 2.29 27.43
CA ASN A 282 -6.06 2.80 28.19
C ASN A 282 -7.36 2.26 27.59
N TRP A 283 -8.22 1.67 28.41
CA TRP A 283 -9.48 1.05 27.99
C TRP A 283 -10.39 2.02 27.23
N VAL A 284 -10.27 3.31 27.54
CA VAL A 284 -11.01 4.42 26.96
C VAL A 284 -10.72 4.61 25.45
N ASN A 285 -9.55 4.17 24.97
CA ASN A 285 -9.13 4.31 23.57
C ASN A 285 -9.34 3.02 22.76
N ARG A 286 -10.01 2.01 23.32
CA ARG A 286 -10.11 0.68 22.68
C ARG A 286 -11.30 0.52 21.76
N PHE A 287 -12.33 1.34 21.94
CA PHE A 287 -13.54 1.27 21.14
C PHE A 287 -13.55 2.41 20.12
N ALA A 288 -13.73 2.05 18.86
CA ALA A 288 -13.82 2.99 17.75
C ALA A 288 -15.08 2.74 16.93
N ILE A 289 -15.67 3.83 16.45
CA ILE A 289 -16.79 3.80 15.51
C ILE A 289 -16.42 4.67 14.31
N GLY A 290 -16.48 4.08 13.12
CA GLY A 290 -16.18 4.73 11.87
C GLY A 290 -17.38 4.85 10.95
N TYR A 291 -17.34 5.89 10.11
CA TYR A 291 -18.19 6.04 8.93
C TYR A 291 -17.30 6.22 7.71
N THR A 292 -17.53 5.39 6.71
CA THR A 292 -16.79 5.39 5.44
C THR A 292 -17.73 5.75 4.30
N THR A 293 -17.26 6.60 3.38
CA THR A 293 -17.91 6.85 2.10
C THR A 293 -16.90 6.66 0.98
N ALA A 294 -17.31 5.99 -0.09
CA ALA A 294 -16.54 5.87 -1.32
C ALA A 294 -17.46 6.18 -2.49
N PHE A 295 -16.91 6.73 -3.56
CA PHE A 295 -17.68 7.06 -4.75
C PHE A 295 -16.84 7.00 -6.00
N ASP A 296 -17.48 6.64 -7.10
CA ASP A 296 -17.01 6.88 -8.45
C ASP A 296 -17.90 7.97 -9.06
N THR A 297 -17.32 9.14 -9.34
CA THR A 297 -18.06 10.29 -9.87
C THR A 297 -18.50 10.11 -11.33
N LYS A 298 -17.85 9.20 -12.06
CA LYS A 298 -18.10 8.89 -13.47
C LYS A 298 -18.10 7.38 -13.68
N ALA A 299 -18.87 6.64 -12.88
CA ALA A 299 -19.00 5.21 -13.03
C ALA A 299 -19.70 4.92 -14.38
N PRO A 300 -19.07 4.16 -15.30
CA PRO A 300 -19.70 3.82 -16.56
C PRO A 300 -20.95 2.97 -16.31
N SER A 301 -22.12 3.44 -16.74
CA SER A 301 -23.38 2.68 -16.64
C SER A 301 -23.80 2.04 -17.95
N GLU A 302 -23.33 2.58 -19.09
CA GLU A 302 -23.54 2.00 -20.41
C GLU A 302 -22.37 2.39 -21.32
N LEU A 303 -21.86 1.44 -22.10
CA LEU A 303 -20.82 1.69 -23.10
C LEU A 303 -21.40 2.11 -24.46
N LYS A 304 -20.57 2.71 -25.31
CA LYS A 304 -21.00 3.20 -26.63
C LYS A 304 -20.70 2.18 -27.71
N PHE A 305 -21.73 1.69 -28.39
CA PHE A 305 -21.60 0.73 -29.49
C PHE A 305 -21.74 1.39 -30.87
N ASP A 306 -21.17 0.76 -31.89
CA ASP A 306 -21.43 1.08 -33.28
C ASP A 306 -22.68 0.36 -33.82
N THR A 307 -23.02 0.61 -35.09
CA THR A 307 -24.17 -0.02 -35.74
C THR A 307 -24.00 -1.52 -35.97
N THR A 308 -22.79 -2.06 -35.77
CA THR A 308 -22.47 -3.49 -35.89
C THR A 308 -22.47 -4.21 -34.53
N GLY A 309 -22.66 -3.48 -33.43
CA GLY A 309 -22.62 -4.01 -32.07
C GLY A 309 -21.22 -4.10 -31.47
N LYS A 310 -20.18 -3.55 -32.13
CA LYS A 310 -18.83 -3.47 -31.57
C LYS A 310 -18.69 -2.25 -30.67
N LEU A 311 -17.90 -2.40 -29.61
CA LEU A 311 -17.58 -1.30 -28.70
C LEU A 311 -16.78 -0.23 -29.45
N LYS A 312 -17.23 1.02 -29.38
CA LYS A 312 -16.45 2.15 -29.89
C LYS A 312 -15.33 2.48 -28.93
N VAL A 313 -14.15 2.73 -29.49
CA VAL A 313 -12.98 3.21 -28.77
C VAL A 313 -12.57 4.61 -29.25
N ASP A 314 -11.73 5.28 -28.48
CA ASP A 314 -11.06 6.52 -28.91
C ASP A 314 -9.80 6.24 -29.76
N GLU A 315 -9.04 7.29 -30.08
CA GLU A 315 -7.79 7.20 -30.86
C GLU A 315 -6.67 6.42 -30.13
N ASN A 316 -6.83 6.14 -28.84
CA ASN A 316 -5.89 5.45 -27.97
C ASN A 316 -6.41 4.04 -27.57
N ASP A 317 -7.41 3.53 -28.29
CA ASP A 317 -8.09 2.24 -28.03
C ASP A 317 -8.83 2.16 -26.67
N ASN A 318 -9.12 3.29 -26.02
CA ASN A 318 -9.90 3.28 -24.78
C ASN A 318 -11.41 3.12 -25.05
N PRO A 319 -12.13 2.27 -24.30
CA PRO A 319 -13.58 2.16 -24.37
C PRO A 319 -14.34 3.50 -24.21
N LEU A 320 -15.20 3.84 -25.18
CA LEU A 320 -16.08 4.99 -25.09
C LEU A 320 -17.33 4.69 -24.28
N VAL A 321 -17.68 5.61 -23.38
CA VAL A 321 -18.84 5.50 -22.50
C VAL A 321 -20.03 6.30 -23.05
N LYS A 322 -21.22 5.70 -23.08
CA LYS A 322 -22.46 6.36 -23.51
C LYS A 322 -23.13 7.11 -22.37
N SER A 323 -23.21 6.50 -21.19
CA SER A 323 -23.75 7.13 -19.98
C SER A 323 -22.89 6.82 -18.76
N THR A 324 -22.76 7.81 -17.89
CA THR A 324 -22.12 7.68 -16.58
C THR A 324 -23.10 8.01 -15.47
N GLU A 325 -22.86 7.43 -14.30
CA GLU A 325 -23.60 7.74 -13.09
C GLU A 325 -22.63 7.94 -11.92
N ARG A 326 -23.07 8.70 -10.92
CA ARG A 326 -22.33 8.79 -9.67
C ARG A 326 -22.66 7.58 -8.81
N LEU A 327 -21.73 6.65 -8.69
CA LEU A 327 -21.81 5.53 -7.75
C LEU A 327 -21.35 6.00 -6.36
N SER A 328 -22.03 5.58 -5.31
CA SER A 328 -21.68 5.86 -3.91
C SER A 328 -21.91 4.64 -3.04
N ILE A 329 -20.91 4.32 -2.23
CA ILE A 329 -20.91 3.24 -1.25
C ILE A 329 -20.68 3.87 0.11
N THR A 330 -21.48 3.50 1.09
CA THR A 330 -21.32 3.98 2.47
C THR A 330 -21.27 2.83 3.44
N GLY A 331 -20.44 2.96 4.46
CA GLY A 331 -20.20 1.95 5.48
C GLY A 331 -20.17 2.53 6.88
N PHE A 332 -20.62 1.75 7.85
CA PHE A 332 -20.36 1.98 9.27
C PHE A 332 -19.52 0.83 9.79
N ASP A 333 -18.50 1.15 10.56
CA ASP A 333 -17.60 0.17 11.15
C ASP A 333 -17.49 0.35 12.66
N PHE A 334 -17.34 -0.76 13.37
CA PHE A 334 -17.17 -0.82 14.80
C PHE A 334 -15.95 -1.68 15.10
N GLU A 335 -15.07 -1.20 15.95
CA GLU A 335 -13.86 -1.92 16.33
C GLU A 335 -13.68 -1.90 17.85
N TYR A 336 -13.26 -3.02 18.42
CA TYR A 336 -12.88 -3.09 19.83
C TYR A 336 -11.54 -3.79 20.01
N LYS A 337 -10.54 -3.09 20.51
CA LYS A 337 -9.25 -3.66 20.88
C LYS A 337 -9.35 -4.49 22.16
N LEU A 338 -9.76 -5.75 22.01
CA LEU A 338 -10.04 -6.67 23.11
C LEU A 338 -8.78 -7.01 23.93
N LEU A 339 -7.66 -7.29 23.25
CA LEU A 339 -6.38 -7.60 23.89
C LEU A 339 -5.27 -6.73 23.32
N SER A 340 -4.47 -6.13 24.21
CA SER A 340 -3.26 -5.39 23.86
C SER A 340 -2.17 -5.72 24.88
N ALA A 341 -1.29 -6.64 24.50
CA ALA A 341 -0.12 -7.04 25.25
C ALA A 341 1.13 -6.92 24.35
N LYS A 342 2.31 -7.04 24.95
CA LYS A 342 3.59 -6.84 24.25
C LYS A 342 3.77 -7.71 22.99
N TYR A 343 3.27 -8.95 23.04
CA TYR A 343 3.44 -9.95 21.97
C TYR A 343 2.12 -10.49 21.40
N ILE A 344 0.98 -10.00 21.89
CA ILE A 344 -0.32 -10.46 21.41
C ILE A 344 -1.31 -9.30 21.40
N GLU A 345 -1.97 -9.13 20.27
CA GLU A 345 -3.02 -8.14 20.08
C GLU A 345 -4.21 -8.79 19.38
N LEU A 346 -5.41 -8.51 19.89
CA LEU A 346 -6.65 -9.04 19.32
C LEU A 346 -7.67 -7.91 19.21
N THR A 347 -8.13 -7.68 17.98
CA THR A 347 -9.05 -6.60 17.65
C THR A 347 -10.19 -7.13 16.78
N PRO A 348 -11.31 -7.58 17.37
CA PRO A 348 -12.54 -7.81 16.63
C PRO A 348 -13.11 -6.53 16.01
N TYR A 349 -13.70 -6.67 14.83
CA TYR A 349 -14.39 -5.60 14.13
C TYR A 349 -15.66 -6.10 13.42
N TYR A 350 -16.55 -5.15 13.13
CA TYR A 350 -17.80 -5.37 12.43
C TYR A 350 -18.11 -4.21 11.49
N ASP A 351 -18.32 -4.49 10.22
CA ASP A 351 -18.66 -3.50 9.19
C ASP A 351 -20.03 -3.78 8.57
N ILE A 352 -20.78 -2.72 8.30
CA ILE A 352 -22.03 -2.75 7.54
C ILE A 352 -21.91 -1.79 6.37
N ASN A 353 -22.03 -2.30 5.15
CA ASN A 353 -21.85 -1.55 3.91
C ASN A 353 -23.12 -1.55 3.06
N LYS A 354 -23.34 -0.47 2.32
CA LYS A 354 -24.43 -0.34 1.34
C LYS A 354 -23.96 0.36 0.08
N ILE A 355 -24.26 -0.21 -1.09
CA ILE A 355 -24.11 0.45 -2.39
C ILE A 355 -25.42 1.16 -2.71
N ARG A 356 -25.40 2.48 -2.94
CA ARG A 356 -26.64 3.29 -2.98
C ARG A 356 -27.40 3.18 -4.30
N GLN A 357 -26.71 2.94 -5.41
CA GLN A 357 -27.26 2.92 -6.77
C GLN A 357 -27.74 1.54 -7.21
N ILE A 358 -27.60 0.53 -6.35
CA ILE A 358 -27.98 -0.85 -6.64
C ILE A 358 -29.03 -1.28 -5.63
N GLU A 359 -30.13 -1.82 -6.14
CA GLU A 359 -31.25 -2.25 -5.31
C GLU A 359 -30.82 -3.37 -4.36
N ASN A 360 -31.23 -3.24 -3.10
CA ASN A 360 -30.91 -4.17 -2.00
C ASN A 360 -29.42 -4.52 -1.83
N ALA A 361 -28.46 -3.72 -2.31
CA ALA A 361 -27.04 -4.03 -2.21
C ALA A 361 -26.46 -3.72 -0.81
N LYS A 362 -26.45 -4.71 0.09
CA LYS A 362 -25.97 -4.60 1.46
C LYS A 362 -25.03 -5.75 1.82
N GLY A 363 -23.96 -5.45 2.56
CA GLY A 363 -22.99 -6.42 3.06
C GLY A 363 -22.69 -6.21 4.54
N THR A 364 -22.49 -7.31 5.25
CA THR A 364 -22.04 -7.33 6.65
C THR A 364 -20.75 -8.14 6.75
N HIS A 365 -19.76 -7.61 7.45
CA HIS A 365 -18.44 -8.21 7.59
C HIS A 365 -18.11 -8.35 9.08
N TYR A 366 -17.75 -9.55 9.49
CA TYR A 366 -17.38 -9.88 10.87
C TYR A 366 -15.94 -10.37 10.83
N GLY A 367 -15.01 -9.63 11.42
CA GLY A 367 -13.63 -10.05 11.41
C GLY A 367 -12.92 -9.83 12.72
N ALA A 368 -11.70 -10.34 12.80
CA ALA A 368 -10.81 -10.11 13.91
C ALA A 368 -9.39 -9.96 13.40
N ILE A 369 -8.61 -9.06 13.98
CA ILE A 369 -7.19 -8.90 13.69
C ILE A 369 -6.43 -9.48 14.88
N LEU A 370 -5.72 -10.57 14.66
CA LEU A 370 -4.84 -11.21 15.64
C LEU A 370 -3.40 -10.94 15.22
N ARG A 371 -2.62 -10.27 16.07
CA ARG A 371 -1.18 -10.07 15.90
C ARG A 371 -0.44 -10.84 16.98
N LEU A 372 0.51 -11.67 16.57
CA LEU A 372 1.36 -12.49 17.44
C LEU A 372 2.82 -12.14 17.16
N GLY A 373 3.59 -11.81 18.19
CA GLY A 373 5.01 -11.49 18.09
C GLY A 373 5.35 -10.03 18.41
N GLY A 374 6.65 -9.73 18.36
CA GLY A 374 7.21 -8.43 18.70
C GLY A 374 7.22 -7.48 17.50
N LYS A 375 8.13 -6.49 17.51
CA LYS A 375 8.25 -5.51 16.42
C LYS A 375 8.87 -6.10 15.16
N ASP A 376 10.01 -6.78 15.31
CA ASP A 376 10.76 -7.29 14.15
C ASP A 376 10.21 -8.60 13.61
N ILE A 377 9.65 -9.44 14.49
CA ILE A 377 9.11 -10.75 14.14
C ILE A 377 7.67 -10.81 14.61
N TYR A 378 6.74 -10.84 13.66
CA TYR A 378 5.33 -11.03 13.97
C TYR A 378 4.55 -11.70 12.84
N VAL A 379 3.44 -12.30 13.22
CA VAL A 379 2.40 -12.79 12.33
C VAL A 379 1.13 -12.02 12.63
N GLN A 380 0.51 -11.45 11.60
CA GLN A 380 -0.81 -10.86 11.67
C GLN A 380 -1.78 -11.70 10.85
N ILE A 381 -2.86 -12.14 11.48
CA ILE A 381 -3.90 -12.97 10.90
C ILE A 381 -5.20 -12.18 11.01
N LYS A 382 -5.90 -12.03 9.89
CA LYS A 382 -7.18 -11.33 9.81
C LYS A 382 -8.22 -12.21 9.12
N PRO A 383 -8.88 -13.13 9.85
CA PRO A 383 -10.07 -13.81 9.35
C PRO A 383 -11.28 -12.87 9.33
N GLU A 384 -12.09 -12.99 8.28
CA GLU A 384 -13.33 -12.26 8.09
C GLU A 384 -14.41 -13.18 7.51
N TYR A 385 -15.59 -13.18 8.12
CA TYR A 385 -16.80 -13.78 7.58
C TYR A 385 -17.68 -12.70 6.98
N ARG A 386 -18.21 -12.95 5.78
CA ARG A 386 -19.01 -12.01 4.99
C ARG A 386 -20.40 -12.58 4.75
N ASN A 387 -21.42 -11.76 5.00
CA ASN A 387 -22.82 -12.10 4.73
C ASN A 387 -23.47 -10.94 3.97
N MET A 388 -23.90 -11.23 2.74
CA MET A 388 -24.16 -10.23 1.71
C MET A 388 -25.46 -10.56 0.98
N THR A 389 -26.13 -9.54 0.44
CA THR A 389 -27.21 -9.76 -0.54
C THR A 389 -26.62 -10.14 -1.90
N ALA A 390 -27.45 -10.70 -2.79
CA ALA A 390 -27.01 -11.12 -4.12
C ALA A 390 -26.45 -9.97 -4.99
N THR A 391 -26.90 -8.74 -4.73
CA THR A 391 -26.48 -7.53 -5.46
C THR A 391 -25.30 -6.79 -4.82
N TYR A 392 -24.80 -7.25 -3.66
CA TYR A 392 -23.65 -6.62 -3.00
C TYR A 392 -22.35 -7.27 -3.43
N ILE A 393 -21.41 -6.45 -3.93
CA ILE A 393 -20.05 -6.87 -4.26
C ILE A 393 -19.10 -6.33 -3.18
N PRO A 394 -18.45 -7.21 -2.39
CA PRO A 394 -17.47 -6.80 -1.39
C PRO A 394 -16.23 -6.23 -2.07
N MET A 395 -15.54 -5.28 -1.42
CA MET A 395 -14.33 -4.65 -1.98
C MET A 395 -14.59 -4.10 -3.40
N TYR A 396 -15.73 -3.44 -3.60
CA TYR A 396 -16.17 -2.99 -4.93
C TYR A 396 -15.07 -2.24 -5.69
N PHE A 397 -14.31 -1.40 -5.00
CA PHE A 397 -13.10 -0.76 -5.50
C PHE A 397 -11.87 -1.59 -5.10
N ASP A 398 -11.63 -2.67 -5.85
CA ASP A 398 -10.45 -3.50 -5.66
C ASP A 398 -9.35 -3.18 -6.67
N SER A 399 -8.30 -4.00 -6.68
CA SER A 399 -7.21 -3.86 -7.63
C SER A 399 -7.68 -3.82 -9.08
N PHE A 400 -8.63 -4.66 -9.49
CA PHE A 400 -9.08 -4.81 -10.87
C PHE A 400 -10.10 -3.74 -11.30
N TYR A 401 -10.47 -2.82 -10.41
CA TYR A 401 -11.55 -1.87 -10.67
C TYR A 401 -11.33 -1.00 -11.91
N GLU A 402 -10.08 -0.57 -12.18
CA GLU A 402 -9.74 0.25 -13.35
C GLU A 402 -10.03 -0.47 -14.68
N LEU A 403 -10.11 -1.81 -14.67
CA LEU A 403 -10.50 -2.65 -15.80
C LEU A 403 -12.00 -2.97 -15.74
N GLU A 404 -12.46 -3.46 -14.59
CA GLU A 404 -13.82 -3.96 -14.44
C GLU A 404 -14.89 -2.89 -14.61
N ARG A 405 -14.58 -1.63 -14.30
CA ARG A 405 -15.51 -0.52 -14.54
C ARG A 405 -15.88 -0.37 -16.02
N PHE A 406 -15.11 -0.93 -16.94
CA PHE A 406 -15.42 -1.02 -18.36
C PHE A 406 -15.78 -2.45 -18.79
N GLN A 407 -15.24 -3.48 -18.15
CA GLN A 407 -15.54 -4.89 -18.46
C GLN A 407 -15.63 -5.76 -17.20
N SER A 408 -16.85 -5.98 -16.72
CA SER A 408 -17.16 -6.69 -15.47
C SER A 408 -16.56 -8.10 -15.38
N ASN A 409 -16.55 -8.83 -16.49
CA ASN A 409 -16.00 -10.17 -16.57
C ASN A 409 -14.85 -10.23 -17.58
N LEU A 410 -13.63 -10.34 -17.07
CA LEU A 410 -12.40 -10.43 -17.87
C LEU A 410 -12.23 -11.75 -18.64
N GLN A 411 -13.16 -12.71 -18.51
CA GLN A 411 -13.20 -13.92 -19.35
C GLN A 411 -14.24 -13.84 -20.46
N SER A 412 -15.17 -12.89 -20.36
CA SER A 412 -16.27 -12.75 -21.29
C SER A 412 -15.94 -11.67 -22.29
N HIS A 413 -16.28 -11.91 -23.56
CA HIS A 413 -16.25 -10.90 -24.62
C HIS A 413 -17.46 -9.97 -24.55
N ILE A 414 -18.29 -10.07 -23.50
CA ILE A 414 -19.43 -9.20 -23.28
C ILE A 414 -18.90 -7.88 -22.70
N PRO A 415 -18.97 -6.77 -23.46
CA PRO A 415 -18.48 -5.47 -23.03
C PRO A 415 -19.52 -4.80 -22.12
N GLN A 416 -19.69 -5.36 -20.93
CA GLN A 416 -20.62 -4.88 -19.91
C GLN A 416 -19.85 -4.31 -18.72
N THR A 417 -20.24 -3.14 -18.23
CA THR A 417 -19.55 -2.48 -17.12
C THR A 417 -19.83 -3.19 -15.78
N LYS A 418 -18.93 -3.07 -14.79
CA LYS A 418 -19.18 -3.60 -13.43
C LYS A 418 -20.47 -3.07 -12.81
N LEU A 419 -20.79 -1.78 -13.02
CA LEU A 419 -22.00 -1.18 -12.47
C LEU A 419 -23.26 -1.73 -13.15
N GLU A 420 -23.24 -1.87 -14.47
CA GLU A 420 -24.33 -2.44 -15.24
C GLU A 420 -24.60 -3.89 -14.83
N ALA A 421 -23.55 -4.73 -14.80
CA ALA A 421 -23.65 -6.12 -14.35
C ALA A 421 -24.24 -6.23 -12.93
N ALA A 422 -23.81 -5.36 -12.02
CA ALA A 422 -24.26 -5.38 -10.64
C ALA A 422 -25.73 -4.91 -10.47
N LYS A 423 -26.23 -4.05 -11.36
CA LYS A 423 -27.65 -3.65 -11.40
C LYS A 423 -28.57 -4.72 -11.99
N LEU A 424 -28.05 -5.60 -12.84
CA LEU A 424 -28.81 -6.71 -13.42
C LEU A 424 -28.95 -7.93 -12.48
N ALA A 425 -28.18 -7.97 -11.40
CA ALA A 425 -28.30 -9.02 -10.40
C ALA A 425 -29.66 -8.93 -9.69
N ASP A 426 -30.27 -10.10 -9.43
CA ASP A 426 -31.58 -10.22 -8.78
C ASP A 426 -31.54 -9.65 -7.34
N PRO A 427 -32.27 -8.55 -7.03
CA PRO A 427 -32.31 -7.95 -5.70
C PRO A 427 -32.89 -8.89 -4.63
N ASP A 428 -33.74 -9.83 -5.03
CA ASP A 428 -34.38 -10.82 -4.17
C ASP A 428 -33.67 -12.18 -4.20
N GLY A 429 -32.52 -12.25 -4.87
CA GLY A 429 -31.68 -13.43 -4.95
C GLY A 429 -31.17 -13.91 -3.58
N PRO A 430 -30.75 -15.19 -3.47
CA PRO A 430 -30.28 -15.77 -2.23
C PRO A 430 -29.06 -15.02 -1.69
N LYS A 431 -28.97 -14.90 -0.36
CA LYS A 431 -27.81 -14.27 0.29
C LYS A 431 -26.51 -15.01 -0.04
N VAL A 432 -25.47 -14.25 -0.36
CA VAL A 432 -24.13 -14.74 -0.60
C VAL A 432 -23.34 -14.68 0.70
N LYS A 433 -22.73 -15.81 1.07
CA LYS A 433 -21.88 -15.93 2.26
C LYS A 433 -20.48 -16.34 1.83
N GLY A 434 -19.48 -15.94 2.59
CA GLY A 434 -18.12 -16.40 2.35
C GLY A 434 -17.14 -15.94 3.41
N HIS A 435 -15.87 -16.23 3.13
CA HIS A 435 -14.77 -15.94 4.02
C HIS A 435 -13.67 -15.21 3.27
N PHE A 436 -12.99 -14.32 3.96
CA PHE A 436 -11.78 -13.65 3.51
C PHE A 436 -10.76 -13.74 4.64
N THR A 437 -9.53 -14.17 4.34
CA THR A 437 -8.48 -14.27 5.35
C THR A 437 -7.20 -13.66 4.80
N THR A 438 -6.62 -12.75 5.59
CA THR A 438 -5.28 -12.21 5.34
C THR A 438 -4.31 -12.77 6.36
N VAL A 439 -3.12 -13.18 5.91
CA VAL A 439 -1.99 -13.56 6.75
C VAL A 439 -0.77 -12.76 6.30
N LEU A 440 -0.22 -11.94 7.19
CA LEU A 440 1.03 -11.22 7.01
C LEU A 440 2.05 -11.80 7.97
N PHE A 441 3.14 -12.34 7.43
CA PHE A 441 4.31 -12.75 8.18
C PHE A 441 5.42 -11.72 7.95
N ASN A 442 5.98 -11.20 9.04
CA ASN A 442 7.13 -10.30 9.01
C ASN A 442 8.25 -10.87 9.88
N PHE A 443 9.47 -10.87 9.35
CA PHE A 443 10.68 -11.33 10.03
C PHE A 443 11.85 -10.42 9.66
N TYR A 444 12.17 -9.47 10.53
CA TYR A 444 13.12 -8.39 10.31
C TYR A 444 12.87 -7.63 9.01
N ARG A 445 13.63 -7.97 7.97
CA ARG A 445 13.61 -7.36 6.64
C ARG A 445 12.79 -8.16 5.63
N PHE A 446 12.39 -9.37 5.97
CA PHE A 446 11.56 -10.24 5.15
C PHE A 446 10.09 -10.07 5.47
N ALA A 447 9.24 -10.05 4.45
CA ALA A 447 7.80 -10.09 4.63
C ALA A 447 7.12 -10.93 3.55
N ILE A 448 6.11 -11.68 3.95
CA ILE A 448 5.18 -12.37 3.05
C ILE A 448 3.78 -12.03 3.49
N GLU A 449 2.95 -11.66 2.53
CA GLU A 449 1.52 -11.52 2.75
C GLU A 449 0.75 -12.48 1.83
N SER A 450 -0.27 -13.13 2.37
CA SER A 450 -1.18 -13.95 1.59
C SER A 450 -2.62 -13.58 1.92
N ASN A 451 -3.50 -13.56 0.92
CA ASN A 451 -4.93 -13.45 1.15
C ASN A 451 -5.66 -14.57 0.41
N TYR A 452 -6.72 -15.08 1.01
CA TYR A 452 -7.61 -16.05 0.38
C TYR A 452 -9.07 -15.68 0.63
N GLU A 453 -9.88 -15.77 -0.42
CA GLU A 453 -11.29 -15.42 -0.44
C GLU A 453 -12.06 -16.54 -1.11
N ASN A 454 -13.24 -16.87 -0.57
CA ASN A 454 -14.15 -17.84 -1.18
C ASN A 454 -15.62 -17.55 -0.79
N TYR A 455 -16.51 -17.55 -1.78
CA TYR A 455 -17.95 -17.29 -1.63
C TYR A 455 -18.83 -18.45 -2.08
N ALA A 456 -20.12 -18.41 -1.74
CA ALA A 456 -21.10 -19.29 -2.38
C ALA A 456 -21.34 -18.86 -3.84
N GLY A 457 -21.43 -19.83 -4.76
CA GLY A 457 -21.65 -19.61 -6.20
C GLY A 457 -20.43 -19.94 -7.07
N PRO A 458 -20.51 -19.76 -8.39
CA PRO A 458 -19.38 -19.92 -9.31
C PRO A 458 -18.48 -18.68 -9.34
N ASN A 459 -17.26 -18.82 -9.87
CA ASN A 459 -16.23 -17.78 -10.00
C ASN A 459 -15.99 -17.04 -8.68
N ASN A 460 -15.92 -17.80 -7.59
CA ASN A 460 -16.16 -17.31 -6.24
C ASN A 460 -14.89 -17.09 -5.40
N SER A 461 -13.73 -17.52 -5.90
CA SER A 461 -12.49 -17.51 -5.13
C SER A 461 -11.47 -16.48 -5.64
N ARG A 462 -10.66 -15.98 -4.71
CA ARG A 462 -9.52 -15.09 -4.98
C ARG A 462 -8.32 -15.50 -4.12
N VAL A 463 -7.13 -15.36 -4.67
CA VAL A 463 -5.87 -15.51 -3.93
C VAL A 463 -4.97 -14.32 -4.21
N PHE A 464 -4.24 -13.89 -3.19
CA PHE A 464 -3.16 -12.92 -3.27
C PHE A 464 -1.91 -13.48 -2.57
N LEU A 465 -0.73 -13.19 -3.11
CA LEU A 465 0.56 -13.46 -2.52
C LEU A 465 1.50 -12.27 -2.79
N GLY A 466 1.96 -11.60 -1.75
CA GLY A 466 3.00 -10.57 -1.77
C GLY A 466 4.27 -11.10 -1.11
N VAL A 467 5.43 -10.82 -1.71
CA VAL A 467 6.73 -11.25 -1.20
C VAL A 467 7.73 -10.09 -1.23
N TYR A 468 8.48 -9.95 -0.13
CA TYR A 468 9.61 -9.04 -0.02
C TYR A 468 10.73 -9.76 0.73
N ILE A 469 11.74 -10.21 0.00
CA ILE A 469 12.80 -11.10 0.49
C ILE A 469 14.17 -10.52 0.14
N PRO A 470 14.76 -9.70 1.03
CA PRO A 470 16.16 -9.32 0.92
C PRO A 470 17.04 -10.47 1.45
N ILE A 471 17.90 -11.02 0.59
CA ILE A 471 18.85 -12.09 0.95
C ILE A 471 20.24 -11.45 1.08
N GLY A 472 20.63 -11.19 2.32
CA GLY A 472 21.84 -10.42 2.63
C GLY A 472 21.75 -8.98 2.13
N SER A 473 22.88 -8.43 1.69
CA SER A 473 22.96 -7.13 1.01
C SER A 473 22.92 -7.23 -0.51
N MET A 474 23.08 -8.44 -1.07
CA MET A 474 23.32 -8.65 -2.50
C MET A 474 22.04 -8.89 -3.30
N PHE A 475 21.05 -9.62 -2.77
CA PHE A 475 19.86 -9.98 -3.53
C PHE A 475 18.59 -9.43 -2.90
N LEU A 476 17.64 -9.05 -3.76
CA LEU A 476 16.27 -8.74 -3.37
C LEU A 476 15.31 -9.44 -4.32
N ILE A 477 14.35 -10.14 -3.75
CA ILE A 477 13.16 -10.62 -4.46
C ILE A 477 11.98 -9.80 -3.95
N ASN A 478 11.31 -9.08 -4.85
CA ASN A 478 10.14 -8.30 -4.51
C ASN A 478 9.04 -8.54 -5.53
N GLY A 479 7.81 -8.77 -5.10
CA GLY A 479 6.73 -8.94 -6.05
C GLY A 479 5.42 -9.28 -5.39
N TYR A 480 4.40 -9.37 -6.24
CA TYR A 480 3.11 -9.87 -5.83
C TYR A 480 2.42 -10.58 -6.99
N TYR A 481 1.48 -11.44 -6.63
CA TYR A 481 0.62 -12.18 -7.52
C TYR A 481 -0.80 -12.16 -6.97
N MET A 482 -1.78 -12.04 -7.84
CA MET A 482 -3.18 -12.14 -7.50
C MET A 482 -3.95 -12.82 -8.62
N LYS A 483 -4.95 -13.59 -8.23
CA LYS A 483 -5.88 -14.25 -9.14
C LYS A 483 -7.27 -14.14 -8.57
N LYS A 484 -8.25 -13.77 -9.39
CA LYS A 484 -9.66 -13.73 -9.01
C LYS A 484 -10.51 -14.67 -9.87
N ALA A 485 -11.75 -14.85 -9.44
CA ALA A 485 -12.82 -15.50 -10.19
C ALA A 485 -12.48 -16.92 -10.63
N PHE A 486 -11.91 -17.74 -9.75
CA PHE A 486 -11.67 -19.16 -10.01
C PHE A 486 -12.49 -20.06 -9.07
N ASP A 487 -12.73 -21.30 -9.48
CA ASP A 487 -13.50 -22.28 -8.70
C ASP A 487 -12.64 -23.45 -8.19
N GLN A 488 -11.58 -23.81 -8.90
CA GLN A 488 -10.72 -24.94 -8.58
C GLN A 488 -9.34 -24.47 -8.11
N ASN A 489 -8.80 -25.08 -7.05
CA ASN A 489 -7.49 -24.73 -6.51
C ASN A 489 -6.35 -24.81 -7.54
N LYS A 490 -6.46 -25.68 -8.56
CA LYS A 490 -5.49 -25.79 -9.67
C LYS A 490 -5.44 -24.56 -10.59
N GLU A 491 -6.44 -23.69 -10.51
CA GLU A 491 -6.51 -22.43 -11.27
C GLU A 491 -5.93 -21.25 -10.52
N ALA A 492 -5.73 -21.39 -9.20
CA ALA A 492 -5.32 -20.30 -8.31
C ALA A 492 -4.01 -19.63 -8.74
N PHE A 493 -3.10 -20.37 -9.40
CA PHE A 493 -1.80 -19.87 -9.87
C PHE A 493 -1.64 -19.90 -11.39
N LYS A 494 -2.75 -19.96 -12.15
CA LYS A 494 -2.71 -19.86 -13.62
C LYS A 494 -2.63 -18.40 -14.04
N LEU A 495 -1.69 -18.10 -14.94
CA LEU A 495 -1.58 -16.80 -15.61
C LEU A 495 -2.61 -16.72 -16.74
N ASP A 496 -3.57 -15.81 -16.60
CA ASP A 496 -4.54 -15.40 -17.63
C ASP A 496 -5.01 -13.95 -17.34
N ASP A 497 -6.02 -13.45 -18.05
CA ASP A 497 -6.49 -12.06 -17.91
C ASP A 497 -7.14 -11.73 -16.54
N ARG A 498 -7.47 -12.76 -15.74
CA ARG A 498 -7.93 -12.62 -14.35
C ARG A 498 -6.78 -12.60 -13.34
N SER A 499 -5.53 -12.65 -13.80
CA SER A 499 -4.34 -12.67 -12.95
C SER A 499 -3.58 -11.37 -13.04
N GLN A 500 -3.12 -10.87 -11.91
CA GLN A 500 -2.30 -9.68 -11.77
C GLN A 500 -1.00 -10.04 -11.09
N GLY A 501 0.09 -9.37 -11.46
CA GLY A 501 1.30 -9.51 -10.70
C GLY A 501 2.45 -8.71 -11.24
N ALA A 502 3.46 -8.61 -10.39
CA ALA A 502 4.76 -8.10 -10.77
C ALA A 502 5.83 -8.81 -9.94
N LEU A 503 7.01 -9.01 -10.54
CA LEU A 503 8.16 -9.62 -9.89
C LEU A 503 9.42 -8.85 -10.27
N GLU A 504 10.24 -8.57 -9.27
CA GLU A 504 11.57 -7.98 -9.38
C GLU A 504 12.59 -8.90 -8.71
N LEU A 505 13.68 -9.13 -9.42
CA LEU A 505 14.91 -9.70 -8.90
C LEU A 505 15.99 -8.62 -9.04
N ALA A 506 16.56 -8.16 -7.92
CA ALA A 506 17.65 -7.19 -7.92
C ALA A 506 18.93 -7.80 -7.37
N ILE A 507 20.04 -7.48 -8.01
CA ILE A 507 21.41 -7.86 -7.62
C ILE A 507 22.20 -6.57 -7.39
N ASN A 508 22.54 -6.30 -6.14
CA ASN A 508 23.30 -5.13 -5.73
C ASN A 508 24.80 -5.43 -5.84
N LEU A 509 25.50 -4.70 -6.71
CA LEU A 509 26.94 -4.83 -6.96
C LEU A 509 27.74 -3.65 -6.39
N GLY A 510 27.19 -2.98 -5.37
CA GLY A 510 27.75 -1.76 -4.79
C GLY A 510 27.22 -0.51 -5.48
N LEU A 511 27.97 0.05 -6.44
CA LEU A 511 27.61 1.29 -7.13
C LEU A 511 26.48 1.13 -8.16
N ILE A 512 26.27 -0.11 -8.63
CA ILE A 512 25.26 -0.44 -9.63
C ILE A 512 24.44 -1.62 -9.11
N THR A 513 23.14 -1.55 -9.33
CA THR A 513 22.17 -2.61 -9.08
C THR A 513 21.61 -3.08 -10.40
N ILE A 514 21.69 -4.37 -10.68
CA ILE A 514 21.05 -4.97 -11.85
C ILE A 514 19.66 -5.45 -11.41
N ARG A 515 18.61 -5.02 -12.09
CA ARG A 515 17.23 -5.42 -11.79
C ARG A 515 16.59 -6.08 -12.99
N LEU A 516 16.02 -7.26 -12.77
CA LEU A 516 15.12 -7.92 -13.71
C LEU A 516 13.69 -7.72 -13.19
N GLN A 517 12.84 -7.07 -13.97
CA GLN A 517 11.44 -6.84 -13.64
C GLN A 517 10.53 -7.49 -14.67
N ASN A 518 9.43 -8.06 -14.21
CA ASN A 518 8.30 -8.46 -15.03
C ASN A 518 7.03 -7.89 -14.40
N ILE A 519 6.25 -7.13 -15.16
CA ILE A 519 5.03 -6.47 -14.69
C ILE A 519 3.90 -6.81 -15.65
N ARG A 520 2.84 -7.44 -15.15
CA ARG A 520 1.62 -7.68 -15.93
C ARG A 520 0.74 -6.43 -15.90
N LYS A 521 0.34 -5.95 -17.07
CA LYS A 521 -0.57 -4.81 -17.28
C LYS A 521 -1.63 -5.17 -18.31
N TRP A 522 -2.61 -4.30 -18.53
CA TRP A 522 -3.69 -4.55 -19.48
C TRP A 522 -3.79 -3.46 -20.52
N VAL A 523 -4.19 -3.89 -21.72
CA VAL A 523 -4.59 -3.03 -22.84
C VAL A 523 -5.92 -3.57 -23.35
N TYR A 524 -6.79 -2.66 -23.77
CA TYR A 524 -8.01 -3.05 -24.45
C TYR A 524 -7.69 -3.45 -25.89
N ASP A 525 -7.97 -4.70 -26.27
CA ASP A 525 -7.83 -5.16 -27.65
C ASP A 525 -9.15 -4.99 -28.40
N THR A 526 -9.13 -4.19 -29.46
CA THR A 526 -10.30 -3.92 -30.30
C THR A 526 -10.70 -5.12 -31.17
N ALA A 527 -9.76 -6.02 -31.48
CA ALA A 527 -10.03 -7.20 -32.28
C ALA A 527 -10.85 -8.24 -31.50
N SER A 528 -10.45 -8.53 -30.26
CA SER A 528 -11.15 -9.43 -29.35
C SER A 528 -12.23 -8.74 -28.50
N SER A 529 -12.29 -7.41 -28.48
CA SER A 529 -13.23 -6.61 -27.68
C SER A 529 -13.14 -6.91 -26.17
N GLN A 530 -11.92 -7.08 -25.66
CA GLN A 530 -11.65 -7.38 -24.26
C GLN A 530 -10.32 -6.77 -23.80
N TYR A 531 -10.18 -6.61 -22.48
CA TYR A 531 -8.87 -6.33 -21.89
C TYR A 531 -7.99 -7.59 -21.90
N GLU A 532 -6.85 -7.49 -22.57
CA GLU A 532 -5.84 -8.55 -22.61
C GLU A 532 -4.64 -8.19 -21.73
N ALA A 533 -4.16 -9.17 -20.97
CA ALA A 533 -3.00 -9.00 -20.13
C ALA A 533 -1.70 -9.10 -20.95
N GLN A 534 -0.86 -8.07 -20.84
CA GLN A 534 0.44 -7.94 -21.48
C GLN A 534 1.54 -7.84 -20.42
N ASP A 535 2.64 -8.57 -20.62
CA ASP A 535 3.77 -8.58 -19.70
C ASP A 535 4.87 -7.61 -20.18
N GLU A 536 5.22 -6.64 -19.35
CA GLU A 536 6.33 -5.71 -19.56
C GLU A 536 7.58 -6.23 -18.84
N GLN A 537 8.64 -6.58 -19.59
CA GLN A 537 9.87 -7.16 -19.05
C GLN A 537 11.02 -6.16 -19.14
N LYS A 538 11.69 -5.87 -18.02
CA LYS A 538 12.79 -4.90 -17.98
C LYS A 538 14.06 -5.53 -17.42
N ILE A 539 15.18 -5.21 -18.05
CA ILE A 539 16.52 -5.42 -17.50
C ILE A 539 17.10 -4.02 -17.27
N LEU A 540 17.31 -3.65 -16.02
CA LEU A 540 17.71 -2.31 -15.61
C LEU A 540 19.07 -2.35 -14.92
N PHE A 541 19.89 -1.35 -15.22
CA PHE A 541 21.07 -0.96 -14.50
C PHE A 541 20.73 0.32 -13.76
N SER A 542 20.65 0.19 -12.44
CA SER A 542 20.21 1.24 -11.54
C SER A 542 21.36 1.67 -10.67
N GLY A 543 21.51 2.97 -10.45
CA GLY A 543 22.55 3.51 -9.59
C GLY A 543 22.15 4.88 -9.07
N GLY A 544 22.90 5.38 -8.09
CA GLY A 544 22.74 6.74 -7.62
C GLY A 544 24.08 7.41 -7.36
N LEU A 545 23.99 8.72 -7.32
CA LEU A 545 25.14 9.61 -7.17
C LEU A 545 24.87 10.49 -5.95
N SER A 546 25.76 10.38 -4.97
CA SER A 546 25.93 11.38 -3.92
C SER A 546 27.13 12.23 -4.29
N PHE A 547 26.94 13.54 -4.41
CA PHE A 547 28.02 14.51 -4.64
C PHE A 547 28.49 15.12 -3.32
#